data_AF-A0A183ENL2-F1
#
_entry.id   AF-A0A183ENL2-F1
#
_cell.length_a   1.000
_cell.length_b   1.000
_cell.length_c   1.000
_cell.angle_alpha   90.00
_cell.angle_beta   90.00
_cell.angle_gamma   90.00
#
_symmetry.space_group_name_H-M   'P 1'
#
loop_
_entity.id
_entity.type
_entity.pdbx_description
1 polymer ?
#
loop_
_entity_poly.entity_id
_entity_poly.type
_entity_poly.pdbx_seq_one_letter_code
_entity_poly.pdbx_strand_id
1 'polypeptide(L)'
;MNRMSNGDIDEFRLAFQQGCPKFLSPTTVVYEGTNQAKEPLIRQCNAFLEGIESQIMLPILRGYLKLYTTLPTRKLASFMDVSDADYDTFVGKLLTFKMIVNELGKETAERSEIDDSTTDLDFYVDKDMIIIADTKVARRIGEYFIKHIQKLQEVFF
;
A
#
# COMPACT_ATOMS: atom_id res chain seq x y z
N MET A 1 -10.75 -6.52 8.95
CA MET A 1 -9.77 -6.49 7.82
C MET A 1 -10.40 -6.60 6.44
N ASN A 2 -11.29 -7.57 6.15
CA ASN A 2 -11.92 -7.66 4.81
C ASN A 2 -12.71 -6.40 4.38
N ARG A 3 -13.23 -5.62 5.33
CA ARG A 3 -13.87 -4.32 5.06
C ARG A 3 -12.88 -3.23 4.67
N MET A 4 -11.71 -3.18 5.34
CA MET A 4 -10.62 -2.24 4.98
C MET A 4 -10.08 -2.52 3.58
N SER A 5 -9.91 -3.80 3.21
CA SER A 5 -9.44 -4.17 1.87
C SER A 5 -10.43 -3.83 0.75
N ASN A 6 -11.71 -3.67 1.10
CA ASN A 6 -12.76 -3.24 0.18
C ASN A 6 -12.92 -1.71 0.12
N GLY A 7 -12.07 -0.96 0.84
CA GLY A 7 -12.10 0.51 0.84
C GLY A 7 -13.15 1.13 1.75
N ASP A 8 -13.56 0.45 2.82
CA ASP A 8 -14.48 1.00 3.81
C ASP A 8 -13.76 2.01 4.75
N ILE A 9 -13.96 3.31 4.49
CA ILE A 9 -13.35 4.43 5.24
C ILE A 9 -13.69 4.40 6.73
N ASP A 10 -14.88 3.93 7.10
CA ASP A 10 -15.31 3.92 8.50
C ASP A 10 -14.52 2.90 9.33
N GLU A 11 -14.07 1.82 8.71
CA GLU A 11 -13.21 0.84 9.35
C GLU A 11 -11.81 1.41 9.63
N PHE A 12 -11.27 2.26 8.74
CA PHE A 12 -10.02 3.01 8.99
C PHE A 12 -10.19 4.02 10.14
N ARG A 13 -11.34 4.71 10.20
CA ARG A 13 -11.67 5.62 11.31
C ARG A 13 -11.72 4.88 12.64
N LEU A 14 -12.37 3.71 12.68
CA LEU A 14 -12.47 2.89 13.88
C LEU A 14 -11.09 2.38 14.33
N ALA A 15 -10.28 1.88 13.39
CA ALA A 15 -8.92 1.42 13.67
C ALA A 15 -8.05 2.56 14.22
N PHE A 16 -8.15 3.76 13.65
CA PHE A 16 -7.45 4.93 14.16
C PHE A 16 -7.89 5.27 15.58
N GLN A 17 -9.20 5.33 15.86
CA GLN A 17 -9.70 5.64 17.20
C GLN A 17 -9.29 4.62 18.27
N GLN A 18 -9.11 3.35 17.89
CA GLN A 18 -8.66 2.30 18.80
C GLN A 18 -7.14 2.32 19.02
N GLY A 19 -6.36 2.62 17.98
CA GLY A 19 -4.89 2.55 18.01
C GLY A 19 -4.18 3.88 18.29
N CYS A 20 -4.87 5.01 18.14
CA CYS A 20 -4.24 6.32 18.34
C CYS A 20 -3.95 6.58 19.83
N PRO A 21 -2.87 7.31 20.15
CA PRO A 21 -2.66 7.82 21.50
C PRO A 21 -3.89 8.59 22.00
N LYS A 22 -4.27 8.39 23.26
CA LYS A 22 -5.40 9.11 23.83
C LYS A 22 -5.04 10.59 23.96
N PHE A 23 -5.70 11.43 23.16
CA PHE A 23 -5.54 12.88 23.24
C PHE A 23 -6.10 13.38 24.58
N LEU A 24 -5.26 14.02 25.38
CA LEU A 24 -5.67 14.66 26.62
C LEU A 24 -6.00 16.12 26.34
N SER A 25 -7.26 16.51 26.56
CA SER A 25 -7.65 17.91 26.50
C SER A 25 -7.36 18.59 27.84
N PRO A 26 -6.69 19.75 27.87
CA PRO A 26 -6.49 20.53 29.10
C PRO A 26 -7.82 21.04 29.70
N THR A 27 -8.85 21.17 28.88
CA THR A 27 -10.21 21.58 29.26
C THR A 27 -11.09 20.34 29.44
N THR A 28 -10.93 19.66 30.57
CA THR A 28 -11.78 18.50 30.94
C THR A 28 -13.14 18.91 31.50
N VAL A 29 -13.28 20.17 31.95
CA VAL A 29 -14.50 20.71 32.56
C VAL A 29 -15.05 21.83 31.67
N VAL A 30 -16.25 21.62 31.14
CA VAL A 30 -16.99 22.61 30.34
C VAL A 30 -17.90 23.37 31.29
N TYR A 31 -17.60 24.64 31.58
CA TYR A 31 -18.43 25.49 32.43
C TYR A 31 -19.58 26.12 31.64
N GLU A 32 -19.36 26.49 30.36
CA GLU A 32 -20.38 26.87 29.38
C GLU A 32 -19.90 26.51 27.95
N GLY A 33 -20.82 26.15 27.04
CA GLY A 33 -20.52 25.87 25.62
C GLY A 33 -20.44 24.39 25.23
N THR A 34 -20.04 24.11 23.97
CA THR A 34 -19.86 22.74 23.45
C THR A 34 -18.56 22.12 23.91
N ASN A 35 -18.60 20.85 24.29
CA ASN A 35 -17.42 20.09 24.72
C ASN A 35 -16.41 19.90 23.58
N GLN A 36 -15.25 20.58 23.69
CA GLN A 36 -14.16 20.52 22.72
C GLN A 36 -13.09 19.48 23.06
N ALA A 37 -13.27 18.67 24.11
CA ALA A 37 -12.24 17.72 24.55
C ALA A 37 -11.86 16.67 23.49
N LYS A 38 -12.76 16.43 22.51
CA LYS A 38 -12.54 15.51 21.40
C LYS A 38 -12.03 16.18 20.12
N GLU A 39 -11.92 17.51 20.07
CA GLU A 39 -11.49 18.23 18.87
C GLU A 39 -10.10 17.78 18.36
N PRO A 40 -9.09 17.57 19.22
CA PRO A 40 -7.80 17.07 18.76
C PRO A 40 -7.87 15.68 18.13
N LEU A 41 -8.67 14.78 18.73
CA LEU A 41 -8.88 13.44 18.19
C LEU A 41 -9.55 13.51 16.81
N ILE A 42 -10.60 14.32 16.66
CA ILE A 42 -11.33 14.49 15.40
C ILE A 42 -10.38 15.06 14.34
N ARG A 43 -9.61 16.10 14.68
CA ARG A 43 -8.68 16.75 13.75
C ARG A 43 -7.60 15.79 13.25
N GLN A 44 -6.99 15.01 14.15
CA GLN A 44 -5.96 14.04 13.79
C GLN A 44 -6.54 12.86 12.99
N CYS A 45 -7.75 12.41 13.34
CA CYS A 45 -8.45 11.40 12.58
C CYS A 45 -8.76 11.87 11.15
N ASN A 46 -9.21 13.11 10.98
CA ASN A 46 -9.48 13.68 9.66
C ASN A 46 -8.21 13.78 8.80
N ALA A 47 -7.10 14.26 9.38
CA ALA A 47 -5.81 14.32 8.68
C ALA A 47 -5.32 12.91 8.25
N PHE A 48 -5.54 11.90 9.09
CA PHE A 48 -5.25 10.52 8.73
C PHE A 48 -6.13 10.01 7.59
N LEU A 49 -7.45 10.26 7.65
CA LEU A 49 -8.40 9.81 6.63
C LEU A 49 -8.13 10.47 5.27
N GLU A 50 -7.74 11.74 5.23
CA GLU A 50 -7.33 12.43 4.00
C GLU A 50 -6.17 11.72 3.30
N GLY A 51 -5.18 11.26 4.07
CA GLY A 51 -4.09 10.44 3.54
C GLY A 51 -4.57 9.08 3.00
N ILE A 52 -5.47 8.41 3.74
CA ILE A 52 -6.02 7.11 3.35
C ILE A 52 -6.88 7.19 2.08
N GLU A 53 -7.70 8.24 1.91
CA GLU A 53 -8.53 8.42 0.72
C GLU A 53 -7.71 8.43 -0.57
N SER A 54 -6.49 9.00 -0.53
CA SER A 54 -5.58 8.98 -1.68
C SER A 54 -5.05 7.58 -2.02
N GLN A 55 -5.05 6.66 -1.05
CA GLN A 55 -4.44 5.33 -1.13
C GLN A 55 -5.46 4.18 -1.12
N ILE A 56 -6.74 4.47 -0.90
CA ILE A 56 -7.76 3.45 -0.63
C ILE A 56 -8.01 2.49 -1.80
N MET A 57 -7.73 2.96 -3.02
CA MET A 57 -7.91 2.19 -4.26
C MET A 57 -6.67 1.37 -4.64
N LEU A 58 -5.53 1.58 -3.98
CA LEU A 58 -4.28 0.88 -4.31
C LEU A 58 -4.36 -0.65 -4.19
N PRO A 59 -5.04 -1.24 -3.18
CA PRO A 59 -5.20 -2.69 -3.10
C PRO A 59 -5.98 -3.27 -4.29
N ILE A 60 -7.01 -2.56 -4.76
CA ILE A 60 -7.86 -2.97 -5.89
C ILE A 60 -7.06 -2.89 -7.19
N LEU A 61 -6.40 -1.75 -7.43
CA LEU A 61 -5.49 -1.52 -8.54
C LEU A 61 -4.43 -2.63 -8.64
N ARG A 62 -3.80 -2.94 -7.51
CA ARG A 62 -2.81 -4.01 -7.42
C ARG A 62 -3.40 -5.39 -7.72
N GLY A 63 -4.61 -5.66 -7.23
CA GLY A 63 -5.35 -6.89 -7.54
C GLY A 63 -5.54 -7.08 -9.04
N TYR A 64 -5.92 -6.02 -9.76
CA TYR A 64 -6.02 -6.07 -11.21
C TYR A 64 -4.65 -6.30 -11.87
N LEU A 65 -3.63 -5.51 -11.51
CA LEU A 65 -2.30 -5.63 -12.14
C LEU A 65 -1.67 -7.01 -11.97
N LYS A 66 -1.93 -7.72 -10.86
CA LYS A 66 -1.44 -9.10 -10.65
C LYS A 66 -2.02 -10.14 -11.62
N LEU A 67 -3.17 -9.85 -12.24
CA LEU A 67 -3.88 -10.79 -13.12
C LEU A 67 -3.47 -10.64 -14.59
N TYR A 68 -2.68 -9.62 -14.92
CA TYR A 68 -2.30 -9.30 -16.29
C TYR A 68 -0.79 -9.20 -16.43
N THR A 69 -0.26 -9.59 -17.58
CA THR A 69 1.13 -9.31 -17.98
C THR A 69 1.25 -7.97 -18.68
N THR A 70 0.22 -7.60 -19.44
CA THR A 70 0.06 -6.30 -20.10
C THR A 70 -1.39 -5.85 -20.01
N LEU A 71 -1.63 -4.56 -19.79
CA LEU A 71 -2.99 -4.01 -19.60
C LEU A 71 -3.09 -2.60 -20.18
N PRO A 72 -4.02 -2.34 -21.11
CA PRO A 72 -4.30 -0.96 -21.54
C PRO A 72 -4.79 -0.11 -20.37
N THR A 73 -4.25 1.10 -20.23
CA THR A 73 -4.63 2.07 -19.18
C THR A 73 -6.12 2.38 -19.17
N ARG A 74 -6.74 2.55 -20.35
CA ARG A 74 -8.20 2.77 -20.48
C ARG A 74 -9.03 1.60 -19.98
N LYS A 75 -8.54 0.36 -20.17
CA LYS A 75 -9.23 -0.84 -19.69
C LYS A 75 -9.19 -0.91 -18.17
N LEU A 76 -8.05 -0.55 -17.58
CA LEU A 76 -7.92 -0.44 -16.14
C LEU A 76 -8.81 0.68 -15.56
N ALA A 77 -8.85 1.84 -16.21
CA ALA A 77 -9.75 2.94 -15.82
C ALA A 77 -11.22 2.49 -15.83
N SER A 78 -11.63 1.75 -16.87
CA SER A 78 -12.97 1.14 -16.95
C SER A 78 -13.23 0.11 -15.85
N PHE A 79 -12.23 -0.67 -15.41
CA PHE A 79 -12.39 -1.60 -14.28
C PHE A 79 -12.53 -0.89 -12.93
N MET A 80 -12.06 0.34 -12.83
CA MET A 80 -12.16 1.16 -11.63
C MET A 80 -13.35 2.13 -11.69
N ASP A 81 -14.28 1.93 -12.62
CA ASP A 81 -15.45 2.76 -12.84
C ASP A 81 -15.12 4.26 -13.00
N VAL A 82 -13.96 4.55 -13.59
CA VAL A 82 -13.50 5.92 -13.86
C VAL A 82 -14.10 6.39 -15.18
N SER A 83 -14.70 7.58 -15.17
CA SER A 83 -15.24 8.20 -16.37
C SER A 83 -14.13 8.66 -17.32
N ASP A 84 -14.40 8.73 -18.63
CA ASP A 84 -13.42 9.25 -19.60
C ASP A 84 -12.96 10.69 -19.28
N ALA A 85 -13.81 11.48 -18.61
CA ALA A 85 -13.47 12.84 -18.19
C ALA A 85 -12.41 12.88 -17.08
N ASP A 86 -12.34 11.82 -16.27
CA ASP A 86 -11.41 11.70 -15.14
C ASP A 86 -10.15 10.89 -15.49
N TYR A 87 -10.00 10.49 -16.75
CA TYR A 87 -8.91 9.62 -17.21
C TYR A 87 -7.53 10.20 -16.91
N ASP A 88 -7.31 11.49 -17.18
CA ASP A 88 -6.02 12.14 -16.92
C ASP A 88 -5.67 12.15 -15.41
N THR A 89 -6.69 12.37 -14.57
CA THR A 89 -6.54 12.29 -13.11
C THR A 89 -6.20 10.87 -12.67
N PHE A 90 -6.80 9.87 -13.31
CA PHE A 90 -6.51 8.46 -13.05
C PHE A 90 -5.08 8.06 -13.42
N VAL A 91 -4.56 8.52 -14.56
CA VAL A 91 -3.16 8.31 -14.96
C VAL A 91 -2.21 8.93 -13.93
N GLY A 92 -2.53 10.12 -13.43
CA GLY A 92 -1.81 10.74 -12.31
C GLY A 92 -1.78 9.85 -11.06
N LYS A 93 -2.94 9.32 -10.65
CA LYS A 93 -3.03 8.40 -9.50
C LYS A 93 -2.24 7.11 -9.71
N LEU A 94 -2.22 6.57 -10.94
CA LEU A 94 -1.43 5.38 -11.30
C LEU A 94 0.08 5.62 -11.14
N LEU A 95 0.56 6.80 -11.51
CA LEU A 95 1.97 7.18 -11.32
C LEU A 95 2.32 7.34 -9.84
N THR A 96 1.42 7.93 -9.04
CA THR A 96 1.59 8.00 -7.58
C THR A 96 1.67 6.61 -6.96
N PHE A 97 0.85 5.66 -7.42
CA PHE A 97 0.94 4.27 -6.99
C PHE A 97 2.32 3.67 -7.28
N LYS A 98 2.84 3.85 -8.51
CA LYS A 98 4.19 3.39 -8.86
C LYS A 98 5.25 3.96 -7.91
N MET A 99 5.16 5.26 -7.61
CA MET A 99 6.10 5.92 -6.71
C MET A 99 6.04 5.33 -5.29
N ILE A 100 4.83 5.14 -4.75
CA ILE A 100 4.63 4.54 -3.42
C ILE A 100 5.17 3.11 -3.36
N VAL A 101 4.86 2.27 -4.35
CA VAL A 101 5.33 0.87 -4.40
C VAL A 101 6.85 0.79 -4.48
N ASN A 102 7.48 1.66 -5.29
CA ASN A 102 8.92 1.70 -5.42
C ASN A 102 9.61 2.17 -4.12
N GLU A 103 9.04 3.17 -3.42
CA GLU A 103 9.63 3.68 -2.18
C GLU A 103 9.46 2.69 -1.02
N LEU A 104 8.25 2.12 -0.86
CA LEU A 104 7.98 1.09 0.15
C LEU A 104 8.81 -0.18 -0.11
N GLY A 105 9.04 -0.53 -1.39
CA GLY A 105 9.87 -1.65 -1.81
C GLY A 105 11.32 -1.56 -1.34
N LYS A 106 11.88 -0.36 -1.26
CA LYS A 106 13.27 -0.14 -0.80
C LYS A 106 13.42 -0.38 0.70
N GLU A 107 12.48 0.10 1.53
CA GLU A 107 12.56 -0.05 2.98
C GLU A 107 12.41 -1.52 3.43
N THR A 108 11.57 -2.30 2.74
CA THR A 108 11.37 -3.73 3.05
C THR A 108 12.61 -4.56 2.72
N ALA A 109 13.30 -4.26 1.62
CA ALA A 109 14.49 -4.98 1.19
C ALA A 109 15.67 -4.88 2.17
N GLU A 110 15.75 -3.78 2.94
CA GLU A 110 16.83 -3.56 3.90
C GLU A 110 16.57 -4.15 5.30
N ARG A 111 15.31 -4.52 5.62
CA ARG A 111 14.90 -4.65 7.03
C ARG A 111 14.16 -5.92 7.45
N SER A 112 13.82 -6.87 6.57
CA SER A 112 13.08 -8.08 7.00
C SER A 112 13.35 -9.35 6.19
N GLU A 113 13.51 -10.46 6.91
CA GLU A 113 13.47 -11.84 6.38
C GLU A 113 12.04 -12.33 6.07
N ILE A 114 11.04 -11.50 6.34
CA ILE A 114 9.62 -11.77 6.13
C ILE A 114 9.26 -11.36 4.70
N ASP A 115 8.78 -12.35 3.95
CA ASP A 115 8.30 -12.27 2.57
C ASP A 115 7.07 -11.34 2.49
N ASP A 116 7.31 -10.04 2.44
CA ASP A 116 6.26 -9.05 2.26
C ASP A 116 5.91 -9.03 0.77
N SER A 117 5.04 -9.97 0.41
CA SER A 117 4.49 -10.11 -0.95
C SER A 117 3.93 -8.80 -1.53
N THR A 118 3.74 -7.76 -0.69
CA THR A 118 3.42 -6.38 -1.02
C THR A 118 4.30 -5.73 -2.09
N THR A 119 5.57 -6.11 -2.21
CA THR A 119 6.55 -5.47 -3.10
C THR A 119 6.82 -6.25 -4.40
N ASP A 120 6.16 -7.39 -4.61
CA ASP A 120 6.33 -8.30 -5.76
C ASP A 120 5.80 -7.79 -7.12
N LEU A 121 5.45 -6.50 -7.23
CA LEU A 121 4.86 -5.98 -8.45
C LEU A 121 5.56 -4.70 -8.90
N ASP A 122 6.35 -4.81 -9.96
CA ASP A 122 6.87 -3.65 -10.69
C ASP A 122 6.14 -3.54 -12.04
N PHE A 123 5.96 -2.31 -12.50
CA PHE A 123 5.37 -2.07 -13.80
C PHE A 123 5.86 -0.75 -14.37
N TYR A 124 5.78 -0.63 -15.69
CA TYR A 124 5.97 0.64 -16.39
C TYR A 124 4.84 0.89 -17.36
N VAL A 125 4.66 2.15 -17.71
CA VAL A 125 3.64 2.59 -18.65
C VAL A 125 4.34 3.01 -19.93
N ASP A 126 4.07 2.30 -21.03
CA ASP A 126 4.47 2.67 -22.38
C ASP A 126 3.24 3.19 -23.13
N LYS A 127 3.20 4.51 -23.36
CA LYS A 127 2.06 5.23 -23.95
C LYS A 127 0.76 4.95 -23.19
N ASP A 128 -0.11 4.11 -23.76
CA ASP A 128 -1.41 3.71 -23.21
C ASP A 128 -1.43 2.25 -22.72
N MET A 129 -0.26 1.62 -22.56
CA MET A 129 -0.13 0.23 -22.16
C MET A 129 0.74 0.09 -20.92
N ILE A 130 0.19 -0.54 -19.90
CA ILE A 130 0.89 -0.92 -18.69
C ILE A 130 1.53 -2.28 -18.93
N ILE A 131 2.84 -2.38 -18.71
CA ILE A 131 3.60 -3.61 -18.81
C ILE A 131 4.07 -3.97 -17.40
N ILE A 132 3.61 -5.13 -16.93
CA ILE A 132 3.88 -5.62 -15.59
C ILE A 132 5.13 -6.51 -15.65
N ALA A 133 6.14 -6.15 -14.87
CA ALA A 133 7.34 -6.95 -14.67
C ALA A 133 7.20 -7.76 -13.38
N ASP A 134 7.28 -9.09 -13.49
CA ASP A 134 7.30 -9.94 -12.31
C ASP A 134 8.66 -9.76 -11.60
N THR A 135 8.64 -9.19 -10.39
CA THR A 135 9.85 -8.99 -9.58
C THR A 135 10.11 -10.12 -8.62
N LYS A 136 9.38 -11.25 -8.71
CA LYS A 136 9.69 -12.44 -7.92
C LYS A 136 11.10 -12.95 -8.23
N VAL A 137 12.06 -12.47 -7.46
CA VAL A 137 13.34 -13.12 -7.31
C VAL A 137 13.06 -14.37 -6.49
N ALA A 138 12.86 -15.50 -7.18
CA ALA A 138 12.83 -16.79 -6.49
C ALA A 138 14.07 -16.87 -5.60
N ARG A 139 13.87 -17.01 -4.28
CA ARG A 139 14.96 -17.18 -3.33
C ARG A 139 15.80 -18.33 -3.89
N ARG A 140 17.08 -18.07 -4.20
CA ARG A 140 17.99 -19.06 -4.80
C ARG A 140 18.38 -20.10 -3.76
N ILE A 141 17.39 -20.79 -3.20
CA ILE A 141 17.52 -21.82 -2.17
C ILE A 141 18.48 -22.90 -2.66
N GLY A 142 18.39 -23.26 -3.95
CA GLY A 142 19.35 -24.14 -4.60
C GLY A 142 20.80 -23.67 -4.46
N GLU A 143 21.09 -22.39 -4.72
CA GLU A 143 22.45 -21.85 -4.55
C GLU A 143 22.89 -21.80 -3.09
N TYR A 144 21.95 -21.56 -2.15
CA TYR A 144 22.25 -21.59 -0.72
C TYR A 144 22.65 -22.99 -0.25
N PHE A 145 21.92 -24.02 -0.69
CA PHE A 145 22.26 -25.43 -0.43
C PHE A 145 23.56 -25.83 -1.11
N ILE A 146 23.77 -25.46 -2.38
CA ILE A 146 25.02 -25.76 -3.11
C ILE A 146 26.21 -25.15 -2.37
N LYS A 147 26.13 -23.88 -1.96
CA LYS A 147 27.20 -23.22 -1.18
C LYS A 147 27.45 -23.92 0.16
N HIS A 148 26.41 -24.32 0.88
CA HIS A 148 26.58 -25.04 2.15
C HIS A 148 27.19 -26.43 1.95
N ILE A 149 26.78 -27.17 0.92
CA ILE A 149 27.35 -28.48 0.59
C ILE A 149 28.83 -28.33 0.23
N GLN A 150 29.19 -27.35 -0.60
CA GLN A 150 30.59 -27.06 -0.96
C GLN A 150 31.43 -26.73 0.28
N LYS A 151 30.91 -25.87 1.17
CA LYS A 151 31.59 -25.51 2.41
C LYS A 151 31.76 -26.69 3.37
N LEU A 152 30.79 -27.60 3.40
CA LEU A 152 30.86 -28.82 4.21
C LEU A 152 31.89 -29.79 3.62
N GLN A 153 31.98 -29.92 2.30
CA GLN A 153 33.02 -30.71 1.65
C GLN A 153 34.43 -30.17 1.93
N GLU A 154 34.64 -28.85 1.91
CA GLU A 154 35.93 -28.21 2.26
C GLU A 154 36.37 -28.40 3.72
N VAL A 155 35.43 -28.62 4.64
CA VAL A 155 35.75 -28.79 6.08
C VAL A 155 36.01 -30.25 6.44
N PHE A 156 35.37 -31.19 5.73
CA PHE A 156 35.45 -32.63 6.02
C PHE A 156 36.47 -33.40 5.17
N PHE A 157 37.02 -32.80 4.11
CA PHE A 157 38.10 -33.34 3.27
C PHE A 157 39.25 -32.35 3.16
#